data_AF-A0A927T1M4-F1
#
_entry.id   AF-A0A927T1M4-F1
#
_cell.length_a   1.000
_cell.length_b   1.000
_cell.length_c   1.000
_cell.angle_alpha   90.00
_cell.angle_beta   90.00
_cell.angle_gamma   90.00
#
_symmetry.space_group_name_H-M   'P 1'
#
loop_
_entity.id
_entity.type
_entity.pdbx_description
1 polymer ?
#
loop_
_entity_poly.entity_id
_entity_poly.type
_entity_poly.pdbx_seq_one_letter_code
_entity_poly.pdbx_strand_id
1 'polypeptide(L)'
;MLIFGISEYICTFINDVQLRPNCDVIISKCEAEDFLKSSKPVLETMSARYYELSLTSSKTTGYTEEVILSDFFINLLNEDIQPYAILGGINTERTHKSNVETTNYSKDESYTAEQTPITGESQIQNMGLAVFNGDKLVGELTGLECICHLIVTNQLDTATVSIPSPFEDEQTIALEITLTKPPSKSVKLINNSPFIETNSYITARVMSLSNGMDFTKEENLTKLEEYANNYLESSISSYLYKTSKEFNSDIVRIW
;
A
#
# COMPACT_ATOMS: atom_id res chain seq x y z
N MET A 1 -2.77 -14.52 -10.42
CA MET A 1 -1.29 -14.62 -10.48
C MET A 1 -0.89 -14.86 -11.91
N LEU A 2 -0.07 -13.98 -12.50
CA LEU A 2 0.35 -14.11 -13.89
C LEU A 2 1.28 -15.33 -14.03
N ILE A 3 0.93 -16.25 -14.93
CA ILE A 3 1.72 -17.47 -15.20
C ILE A 3 2.95 -17.16 -16.06
N PHE A 4 2.93 -16.01 -16.75
CA PHE A 4 3.96 -15.56 -17.67
C PHE A 4 4.66 -14.30 -17.14
N GLY A 5 5.96 -14.20 -17.40
CA GLY A 5 6.75 -13.01 -17.09
C GLY A 5 6.39 -11.84 -18.00
N ILE A 6 6.49 -10.60 -17.50
CA ILE A 6 6.06 -9.41 -18.23
C ILE A 6 7.20 -8.61 -18.88
N SER A 7 8.45 -9.08 -18.80
CA SER A 7 9.63 -8.32 -19.27
C SER A 7 9.51 -7.86 -20.73
N GLU A 8 9.07 -8.75 -21.62
CA GLU A 8 8.98 -8.44 -23.06
C GLU A 8 8.00 -7.28 -23.33
N TYR A 9 6.90 -7.23 -22.59
CA TYR A 9 5.91 -6.14 -22.71
C TYR A 9 6.48 -4.83 -22.18
N ILE A 10 7.12 -4.85 -21.02
CA ILE A 10 7.73 -3.64 -20.43
C ILE A 10 8.85 -3.10 -21.32
N CYS A 11 9.72 -3.97 -21.84
CA CYS A 11 10.77 -3.61 -22.80
C CYS A 11 10.17 -3.06 -24.10
N THR A 12 9.03 -3.55 -24.55
CA THR A 12 8.34 -3.00 -25.71
C THR A 12 7.80 -1.61 -25.40
N PHE A 13 7.15 -1.44 -24.23
CA PHE A 13 6.51 -0.18 -23.85
C PHE A 13 7.51 0.96 -23.64
N ILE A 14 8.67 0.69 -23.02
CA ILE A 14 9.68 1.73 -22.79
C ILE A 14 10.32 2.23 -24.11
N ASN A 15 10.29 1.41 -25.16
CA ASN A 15 10.84 1.74 -26.47
C ASN A 15 9.78 2.27 -27.45
N ASP A 16 8.50 2.29 -27.07
CA ASP A 16 7.42 2.82 -27.91
C ASP A 16 7.39 4.33 -27.82
N VAL A 17 7.57 5.02 -28.95
CA VAL A 17 7.54 6.49 -29.05
C VAL A 17 6.18 7.11 -28.70
N GLN A 18 5.11 6.32 -28.71
CA GLN A 18 3.77 6.76 -28.32
C GLN A 18 3.54 6.70 -26.81
N LEU A 19 4.31 5.88 -26.10
CA LEU A 19 4.24 5.75 -24.64
C LEU A 19 5.30 6.64 -24.00
N ARG A 20 4.90 7.35 -22.95
CA ARG A 20 5.85 8.17 -22.21
C ARG A 20 6.45 7.31 -21.09
N PRO A 21 7.78 7.39 -20.86
CA PRO A 21 8.42 6.70 -19.73
C PRO A 21 7.83 7.09 -18.36
N ASN A 22 7.19 8.26 -18.26
CA ASN A 22 6.54 8.72 -17.03
C ASN A 22 5.04 8.35 -16.95
N CYS A 23 4.55 7.44 -17.79
CA CYS A 23 3.20 6.90 -17.66
C CYS A 23 3.10 5.98 -16.45
N ASP A 24 1.97 6.00 -15.75
CA ASP A 24 1.69 5.09 -14.65
C ASP A 24 1.55 3.63 -15.12
N VAL A 25 1.99 2.71 -14.26
CA VAL A 25 1.83 1.27 -14.45
C VAL A 25 0.79 0.74 -13.48
N ILE A 26 -0.33 0.27 -14.03
CA ILE A 26 -1.42 -0.37 -13.27
C ILE A 26 -1.51 -1.83 -13.68
N ILE A 27 -1.48 -2.72 -12.68
CA ILE A 27 -1.72 -4.16 -12.83
C ILE A 27 -3.17 -4.43 -12.47
N SER A 28 -3.97 -4.76 -13.48
CA SER A 28 -5.40 -5.05 -13.31
C SER A 28 -5.63 -6.47 -12.82
N LYS A 29 -6.54 -6.63 -11.86
CA LYS A 29 -7.03 -7.93 -11.36
C LYS A 29 -8.08 -8.57 -12.27
N CYS A 30 -8.75 -7.75 -13.09
CA CYS A 30 -9.64 -8.19 -14.15
C CYS A 30 -8.99 -8.02 -15.54
N GLU A 31 -9.68 -8.44 -16.60
CA GLU A 31 -9.20 -8.19 -17.96
C GLU A 31 -8.99 -6.68 -18.19
N ALA A 32 -7.82 -6.30 -18.73
CA ALA A 32 -7.47 -4.90 -18.92
C ALA A 32 -8.50 -4.16 -19.80
N GLU A 33 -9.13 -4.85 -20.76
CA GLU A 33 -10.21 -4.31 -21.57
C GLU A 33 -11.44 -3.94 -20.72
N ASP A 34 -11.83 -4.78 -19.78
CA ASP A 34 -12.95 -4.51 -18.88
C ASP A 34 -12.64 -3.36 -17.92
N PHE A 35 -11.40 -3.31 -17.41
CA PHE A 35 -10.92 -2.20 -16.58
C PHE A 35 -11.03 -0.86 -17.34
N LEU A 36 -10.57 -0.81 -18.59
CA LEU A 36 -10.66 0.39 -19.44
C LEU A 36 -12.10 0.75 -19.83
N LYS A 37 -13.00 -0.23 -20.02
CA LYS A 37 -14.42 0.04 -20.31
C LYS A 37 -15.18 0.58 -19.09
N SER A 38 -14.75 0.17 -17.90
CA SER A 38 -15.38 0.53 -16.63
C SER A 38 -14.85 1.87 -16.07
N SER A 39 -13.76 2.40 -16.62
CA SER A 39 -13.19 3.72 -16.28
C SER A 39 -13.95 4.89 -16.93
N LYS A 40 -15.27 4.90 -16.83
CA LYS A 40 -16.11 6.00 -17.29
C LYS A 40 -16.37 6.95 -16.12
N PRO A 41 -15.77 8.14 -16.09
CA PRO A 41 -15.97 9.06 -14.99
C PRO A 41 -17.36 9.70 -15.10
N VAL A 42 -18.02 9.91 -13.96
CA VAL A 42 -19.29 10.67 -13.91
C VAL A 42 -19.04 12.17 -14.10
N LEU A 43 -17.85 12.65 -13.69
CA LEU A 43 -17.50 14.08 -13.62
C LEU A 43 -16.44 14.52 -14.65
N GLU A 44 -15.76 13.59 -15.32
CA GLU A 44 -14.70 13.90 -16.27
C GLU A 44 -14.87 13.20 -17.61
N THR A 45 -14.77 13.95 -18.70
CA THR A 45 -14.98 13.40 -20.06
C THR A 45 -13.70 12.85 -20.67
N MET A 46 -12.54 13.24 -20.15
CA MET A 46 -11.22 12.76 -20.60
C MET A 46 -10.71 11.64 -19.69
N SER A 47 -10.55 10.43 -20.24
CA SER A 47 -10.03 9.26 -19.53
C SER A 47 -8.68 9.50 -18.85
N ALA A 48 -7.76 10.21 -19.51
CA ALA A 48 -6.44 10.51 -18.96
C ALA A 48 -6.51 11.34 -17.65
N ARG A 49 -7.36 12.36 -17.59
CA ARG A 49 -7.53 13.19 -16.38
C ARG A 49 -8.16 12.43 -15.23
N TYR A 50 -9.07 11.49 -15.54
CA TYR A 50 -9.67 10.64 -14.52
C TYR A 50 -8.65 9.71 -13.86
N TYR A 51 -7.78 9.08 -14.64
CA TYR A 51 -6.74 8.23 -14.08
C TYR A 51 -5.74 9.02 -13.23
N GLU A 52 -5.32 10.19 -13.69
CA GLU A 52 -4.47 11.10 -12.92
C GLU A 52 -5.11 11.47 -11.56
N LEU A 53 -6.40 11.83 -11.56
CA LEU A 53 -7.11 12.19 -10.33
C LEU A 53 -7.32 10.99 -9.41
N SER A 54 -7.69 9.83 -9.96
CA SER A 54 -7.90 8.59 -9.20
C SER A 54 -6.61 8.16 -8.50
N LEU A 55 -5.49 8.16 -9.20
CA LEU A 55 -4.18 7.82 -8.64
C LEU A 55 -3.71 8.84 -7.59
N THR A 56 -3.91 10.13 -7.85
CA THR A 56 -3.58 11.20 -6.89
C THR A 56 -4.37 11.06 -5.58
N SER A 57 -5.65 10.69 -5.67
CA SER A 57 -6.48 10.49 -4.49
C SER A 57 -6.01 9.31 -3.64
N SER A 58 -5.65 8.18 -4.27
CA SER A 58 -5.13 7.00 -3.57
C SER A 58 -3.73 7.22 -2.99
N LYS A 59 -2.90 8.08 -3.60
CA LYS A 59 -1.58 8.50 -3.08
C LYS A 59 -1.72 9.29 -1.77
N THR A 60 -2.72 10.18 -1.71
CA THR A 60 -2.97 11.01 -0.50
C THR A 60 -3.37 10.17 0.71
N THR A 61 -4.00 9.00 0.53
CA THR A 61 -4.40 8.13 1.66
C THR A 61 -3.31 7.16 2.10
N GLY A 62 -2.25 6.98 1.29
CA GLY A 62 -1.20 5.98 1.52
C GLY A 62 -1.59 4.54 1.16
N TYR A 63 -2.76 4.31 0.56
CA TYR A 63 -3.23 2.96 0.20
C TYR A 63 -2.68 2.44 -1.13
N THR A 64 -1.91 3.26 -1.84
CA THR A 64 -1.12 2.87 -3.01
C THR A 64 0.02 3.88 -3.19
N GLU A 65 0.88 3.65 -4.18
CA GLU A 65 1.93 4.56 -4.59
C GLU A 65 1.82 4.84 -6.09
N GLU A 66 2.25 6.03 -6.52
CA GLU A 66 2.46 6.32 -7.94
C GLU A 66 3.69 5.55 -8.44
N VAL A 67 3.49 4.69 -9.45
CA VAL A 67 4.58 3.93 -10.06
C VAL A 67 4.62 4.20 -11.55
N ILE A 68 5.67 4.87 -12.00
CA ILE A 68 5.89 5.18 -13.40
C ILE A 68 6.64 4.08 -14.14
N LEU A 69 6.42 3.98 -15.44
CA LEU A 69 6.99 2.95 -16.31
C LEU A 69 8.51 2.90 -16.28
N SER A 70 9.19 4.05 -16.24
CA SER A 70 10.65 4.10 -16.15
C SER A 70 11.17 3.48 -14.85
N ASP A 71 10.50 3.72 -13.72
CA ASP A 71 10.93 3.23 -12.42
C ASP A 71 10.67 1.73 -12.31
N PHE A 72 9.51 1.28 -12.81
CA PHE A 72 9.21 -0.14 -12.96
C PHE A 72 10.29 -0.86 -13.80
N PHE A 73 10.63 -0.29 -14.96
CA PHE A 73 11.63 -0.86 -15.85
C PHE A 73 13.03 -0.88 -15.22
N ILE A 74 13.43 0.21 -14.55
CA ILE A 74 14.72 0.28 -13.85
C ILE A 74 14.77 -0.78 -12.74
N ASN A 75 13.72 -0.90 -11.92
CA ASN A 75 13.65 -1.91 -10.86
C ASN A 75 13.65 -3.34 -11.43
N LEU A 76 13.00 -3.57 -12.57
CA LEU A 76 13.03 -4.87 -13.25
C LEU A 76 14.44 -5.30 -13.69
N LEU A 77 15.31 -4.34 -14.01
CA LEU A 77 16.69 -4.59 -14.43
C LEU A 77 17.69 -4.60 -13.26
N ASN A 78 17.27 -4.22 -12.06
CA ASN A 78 18.15 -4.16 -10.89
C ASN A 78 18.24 -5.51 -10.19
N GLU A 79 19.41 -5.79 -9.61
CA GLU A 79 19.63 -6.97 -8.76
C GLU A 79 19.27 -6.69 -7.29
N ASP A 80 19.32 -5.42 -6.87
CA ASP A 80 19.17 -4.99 -5.47
C ASP A 80 17.73 -4.56 -5.09
N ILE A 81 16.79 -4.60 -6.03
CA ILE A 81 15.37 -4.28 -5.80
C ILE A 81 14.51 -5.01 -6.82
N GLN A 82 13.33 -5.41 -6.38
CA GLN A 82 12.30 -6.01 -7.22
C GLN A 82 11.21 -4.98 -7.59
N PRO A 83 10.58 -5.11 -8.76
CA PRO A 83 9.55 -4.17 -9.16
C PRO A 83 8.24 -4.36 -8.37
N TYR A 84 7.49 -3.28 -8.26
CA TYR A 84 6.13 -3.24 -7.78
C TYR A 84 5.33 -2.26 -8.64
N ALA A 85 4.00 -2.34 -8.63
CA ALA A 85 3.13 -1.47 -9.43
C ALA A 85 1.79 -1.24 -8.73
N ILE A 86 1.02 -0.25 -9.20
CA ILE A 86 -0.32 0.03 -8.70
C ILE A 86 -1.21 -1.19 -8.96
N LEU A 87 -1.98 -1.62 -7.96
CA LEU A 87 -2.97 -2.66 -8.13
C LEU A 87 -4.34 -2.04 -8.44
N GLY A 88 -4.88 -2.36 -9.60
CA GLY A 88 -6.19 -1.89 -10.07
C GLY A 88 -7.20 -3.02 -10.19
N GLY A 89 -8.48 -2.70 -10.08
CA GLY A 89 -9.55 -3.63 -10.44
C GLY A 89 -10.94 -3.01 -10.44
N ILE A 90 -11.94 -3.83 -10.72
CA ILE A 90 -13.34 -3.44 -10.74
C ILE A 90 -14.02 -3.93 -9.46
N ASN A 91 -14.40 -3.01 -8.58
CA ASN A 91 -15.13 -3.30 -7.36
C ASN A 91 -16.64 -3.42 -7.66
N THR A 92 -17.17 -4.63 -7.51
CA THR A 92 -18.61 -4.92 -7.62
C THR A 92 -19.04 -5.73 -6.40
N GLU A 93 -20.35 -5.79 -6.12
CA GLU A 93 -20.86 -6.61 -5.00
C GLU A 93 -20.40 -8.08 -5.04
N ARG A 94 -20.07 -8.60 -6.24
CA ARG A 94 -19.56 -9.96 -6.44
C ARG A 94 -18.09 -10.13 -6.05
N THR A 95 -17.31 -9.05 -6.10
CA THR A 95 -15.88 -9.06 -5.76
C THR A 95 -15.64 -8.68 -4.30
N HIS A 96 -16.64 -8.09 -3.63
CA HIS A 96 -16.60 -7.78 -2.21
C HIS A 96 -16.21 -9.01 -1.38
N LYS A 97 -15.22 -8.85 -0.51
CA LYS A 97 -14.79 -9.94 0.36
C LYS A 97 -15.65 -9.92 1.63
N SER A 98 -16.57 -10.88 1.77
CA SER A 98 -17.43 -10.99 2.96
C SER A 98 -16.73 -11.50 4.22
N ASN A 99 -15.57 -12.17 4.06
CA ASN A 99 -14.84 -12.84 5.14
C ASN A 99 -13.34 -12.49 5.10
N VAL A 100 -12.97 -11.31 5.58
CA VAL A 100 -11.70 -11.24 6.31
C VAL A 100 -12.06 -11.63 7.74
N GLU A 101 -11.28 -12.47 8.41
CA GLU A 101 -11.40 -12.72 9.86
C GLU A 101 -11.03 -11.46 10.68
N THR A 102 -11.50 -10.30 10.25
CA THR A 102 -11.32 -9.01 10.88
C THR A 102 -12.38 -8.89 11.94
N THR A 103 -11.94 -8.96 13.19
CA THR A 103 -12.52 -8.22 14.31
C THR A 103 -13.03 -6.84 13.85
N ASN A 104 -14.11 -6.30 14.46
CA ASN A 104 -14.90 -5.12 14.07
C ASN A 104 -14.14 -3.76 13.86
N TYR A 105 -12.82 -3.78 13.83
CA TYR A 105 -11.92 -2.65 13.78
C TYR A 105 -11.51 -2.38 12.31
N SER A 106 -11.93 -1.24 11.77
CA SER A 106 -11.49 -0.61 10.51
C SER A 106 -11.23 -1.51 9.29
N LYS A 107 -12.25 -1.56 8.42
CA LYS A 107 -12.31 -2.43 7.25
C LYS A 107 -11.38 -2.02 6.10
N ASP A 108 -11.15 -0.73 5.87
CA ASP A 108 -10.72 -0.25 4.55
C ASP A 108 -9.26 -0.58 4.18
N GLU A 109 -8.32 -0.39 5.11
CA GLU A 109 -6.89 -0.67 4.89
C GLU A 109 -6.55 -2.17 4.79
N SER A 110 -7.47 -3.05 5.17
CA SER A 110 -7.31 -4.51 5.11
C SER A 110 -7.53 -5.10 3.71
N TYR A 111 -7.97 -4.27 2.76
CA TYR A 111 -8.35 -4.72 1.43
C TYR A 111 -7.29 -4.41 0.38
N THR A 112 -7.31 -5.19 -0.70
CA THR A 112 -6.70 -4.85 -1.99
C THR A 112 -7.78 -4.34 -2.97
N ALA A 113 -7.42 -3.88 -4.15
CA ALA A 113 -8.39 -3.61 -5.22
C ALA A 113 -9.40 -4.76 -5.41
N GLU A 114 -10.65 -4.39 -5.74
CA GLU A 114 -11.84 -5.24 -5.92
C GLU A 114 -12.48 -5.79 -4.64
N GLN A 115 -11.87 -5.62 -3.47
CA GLN A 115 -12.33 -6.30 -2.25
C GLN A 115 -13.17 -5.41 -1.33
N THR A 116 -13.15 -4.09 -1.51
CA THR A 116 -13.81 -3.16 -0.57
C THR A 116 -15.32 -3.31 -0.59
N PRO A 117 -16.00 -3.24 0.56
CA PRO A 117 -17.46 -3.37 0.64
C PRO A 117 -18.18 -2.05 0.29
N ILE A 118 -17.60 -1.22 -0.58
CA ILE A 118 -18.13 0.07 -0.99
C ILE A 118 -18.81 -0.09 -2.35
N THR A 119 -20.08 0.26 -2.43
CA THR A 119 -20.80 0.40 -3.70
C THR A 119 -20.79 1.86 -4.14
N GLY A 120 -20.35 2.13 -5.36
CA GLY A 120 -20.30 3.47 -5.93
C GLY A 120 -20.61 3.47 -7.43
N GLU A 121 -20.90 4.65 -7.99
CA GLU A 121 -21.15 4.79 -9.44
C GLU A 121 -19.90 4.49 -10.27
N SER A 122 -18.72 4.82 -9.74
CA SER A 122 -17.43 4.41 -10.29
C SER A 122 -17.02 3.07 -9.69
N GLN A 123 -16.92 2.05 -10.54
CA GLN A 123 -16.53 0.70 -10.13
C GLN A 123 -15.00 0.49 -10.15
N ILE A 124 -14.22 1.41 -10.72
CA ILE A 124 -12.76 1.31 -10.74
C ILE A 124 -12.19 1.65 -9.36
N GLN A 125 -11.25 0.83 -8.92
CA GLN A 125 -10.51 1.02 -7.68
C GLN A 125 -9.02 0.76 -7.89
N ASN A 126 -8.20 1.72 -7.48
CA ASN A 126 -6.75 1.61 -7.40
C ASN A 126 -6.35 1.56 -5.93
N MET A 127 -6.03 0.37 -5.43
CA MET A 127 -5.73 0.14 -4.03
C MET A 127 -4.83 -1.09 -3.86
N GLY A 128 -3.80 -0.93 -3.05
CA GLY A 128 -2.75 -1.93 -2.91
C GLY A 128 -1.62 -1.76 -3.91
N LEU A 129 -0.64 -2.66 -3.80
CA LEU A 129 0.47 -2.79 -4.73
C LEU A 129 0.59 -4.23 -5.22
N ALA A 130 0.85 -4.39 -6.51
CA ALA A 130 1.26 -5.64 -7.13
C ALA A 130 2.77 -5.82 -6.93
N VAL A 131 3.19 -6.94 -6.34
CA VAL A 131 4.61 -7.23 -6.03
C VAL A 131 5.16 -8.26 -7.00
N PHE A 132 6.33 -7.99 -7.57
CA PHE A 132 6.98 -8.87 -8.53
C PHE A 132 8.25 -9.51 -7.96
N ASN A 133 8.65 -10.66 -8.50
CA ASN A 133 9.97 -11.23 -8.36
C ASN A 133 10.51 -11.51 -9.77
N GLY A 134 11.54 -10.76 -10.15
CA GLY A 134 11.88 -10.49 -11.54
C GLY A 134 10.68 -9.92 -12.26
N ASP A 135 10.21 -10.63 -13.27
CA ASP A 135 9.10 -10.20 -14.11
C ASP A 135 7.78 -10.91 -13.83
N LYS A 136 7.70 -11.65 -12.72
CA LYS A 136 6.51 -12.42 -12.34
C LYS A 136 5.82 -11.78 -11.16
N LEU A 137 4.50 -11.60 -11.27
CA LEU A 137 3.65 -11.19 -10.17
C LEU A 137 3.61 -12.31 -9.11
N VAL A 138 4.09 -12.02 -7.89
CA VAL A 138 4.19 -12.98 -6.78
C VAL A 138 3.25 -12.66 -5.61
N GLY A 139 2.67 -11.46 -5.57
CA GLY A 139 1.84 -11.07 -4.45
C GLY A 139 1.11 -9.74 -4.62
N GLU A 140 0.22 -9.47 -3.67
CA GLU A 140 -0.54 -8.23 -3.55
C GLU A 140 -0.39 -7.69 -2.13
N LEU A 141 -0.22 -6.38 -2.02
CA LEU A 141 -0.23 -5.65 -0.74
C LEU A 141 -1.59 -4.99 -0.52
N THR A 142 -2.09 -5.05 0.71
CA THR A 142 -3.28 -4.31 1.16
C THR A 142 -2.97 -2.83 1.38
N GLY A 143 -3.99 -2.01 1.67
CA GLY A 143 -3.80 -0.60 2.04
C GLY A 143 -2.86 -0.39 3.23
N LEU A 144 -3.01 -1.16 4.31
CA LEU A 144 -2.13 -1.07 5.49
C LEU A 144 -0.69 -1.49 5.16
N GLU A 145 -0.53 -2.53 4.34
CA GLU A 145 0.79 -2.98 3.88
C GLU A 145 1.45 -1.94 2.96
N CYS A 146 0.68 -1.18 2.17
CA CYS A 146 1.17 -0.04 1.40
C CYS A 146 1.62 1.11 2.31
N ILE A 147 0.86 1.42 3.37
CA ILE A 147 1.31 2.40 4.38
C ILE A 147 2.63 1.95 5.01
N CYS A 148 2.76 0.67 5.36
CA CYS A 148 4.00 0.10 5.88
C CYS A 148 5.16 0.21 4.87
N HIS A 149 4.90 -0.07 3.59
CA HIS A 149 5.86 0.11 2.50
C HIS A 149 6.35 1.56 2.43
N LEU A 150 5.43 2.52 2.34
CA LEU A 150 5.73 3.96 2.27
C LEU A 150 6.49 4.47 3.49
N ILE A 151 6.20 3.94 4.69
CA ILE A 151 6.98 4.22 5.90
C ILE A 151 8.42 3.77 5.70
N VAL A 152 8.65 2.52 5.31
CA VAL A 152 9.98 1.91 5.22
C VAL A 152 10.80 2.48 4.05
N THR A 153 10.16 2.88 2.95
CA THR A 153 10.83 3.49 1.78
C THR A 153 11.02 4.99 1.89
N ASN A 154 10.54 5.63 2.97
CA ASN A 154 10.55 7.08 3.15
C ASN A 154 9.73 7.83 2.07
N GLN A 155 8.60 7.25 1.67
CA GLN A 155 7.70 7.82 0.67
C GLN A 155 6.33 8.21 1.24
N LEU A 156 6.12 8.00 2.53
CA LEU A 156 4.92 8.45 3.23
C LEU A 156 4.91 9.99 3.34
N ASP A 157 3.91 10.63 2.74
CA ASP A 157 3.57 12.03 3.00
C ASP A 157 2.70 12.14 4.24
N THR A 158 1.45 11.66 4.15
CA THR A 158 0.53 11.45 5.26
C THR A 158 -0.31 10.20 5.02
N ALA A 159 -0.81 9.57 6.09
CA ALA A 159 -1.82 8.53 5.99
C ALA A 159 -2.70 8.53 7.24
N THR A 160 -3.93 8.03 7.12
CA THR A 160 -4.76 7.71 8.27
C THR A 160 -4.69 6.21 8.53
N VAL A 161 -4.29 5.81 9.73
CA VAL A 161 -4.29 4.42 10.20
C VAL A 161 -5.31 4.30 11.32
N SER A 162 -6.13 3.25 11.27
CA SER A 162 -7.11 2.98 12.32
C SER A 162 -6.64 1.84 13.20
N ILE A 163 -6.32 2.15 14.46
CA ILE A 163 -5.84 1.15 15.43
C ILE A 163 -6.93 0.78 16.42
N PRO A 164 -6.96 -0.45 16.97
CA PRO A 164 -7.85 -0.79 18.08
C PRO A 164 -7.64 0.13 19.28
N SER A 165 -8.71 0.48 19.99
CA SER A 165 -8.63 1.33 21.17
C SER A 165 -8.08 0.55 22.36
N PRO A 166 -7.02 1.03 23.04
CA PRO A 166 -6.56 0.45 24.29
C PRO A 166 -7.43 0.86 25.50
N PHE A 167 -8.51 1.60 25.29
CA PHE A 167 -9.40 2.13 26.35
C PHE A 167 -10.78 1.49 26.33
N GLU A 168 -11.30 1.19 25.14
CA GLU A 168 -12.65 0.66 24.97
C GLU A 168 -12.61 -0.51 24.00
N ASP A 169 -13.15 -1.65 24.43
CA ASP A 169 -13.30 -2.83 23.56
C ASP A 169 -14.19 -2.48 22.37
N GLU A 170 -13.90 -3.09 21.22
CA GLU A 170 -14.67 -2.95 19.97
C GLU A 170 -14.69 -1.53 19.35
N GLN A 171 -13.81 -0.63 19.82
CA GLN A 171 -13.58 0.68 19.20
C GLN A 171 -12.22 0.82 18.53
N THR A 172 -12.13 1.74 17.57
CA THR A 172 -10.87 2.15 16.93
C THR A 172 -10.57 3.61 17.17
N ILE A 173 -9.29 3.95 17.09
CA ILE A 173 -8.78 5.30 17.10
C ILE A 173 -8.14 5.54 15.73
N ALA A 174 -8.62 6.57 15.04
CA ALA A 174 -8.01 7.02 13.79
C ALA A 174 -6.83 7.94 14.10
N LEU A 175 -5.66 7.58 13.58
CA LEU A 175 -4.42 8.33 13.70
C LEU A 175 -3.99 8.83 12.32
N GLU A 176 -3.85 10.14 12.16
CA GLU A 176 -3.14 10.72 11.03
C GLU A 176 -1.63 10.65 11.33
N ILE A 177 -0.87 9.95 10.51
CA ILE A 177 0.55 9.69 10.70
C ILE A 177 1.40 10.35 9.61
N THR A 178 2.57 10.85 10.00
CA THR A 178 3.58 11.40 9.09
C THR A 178 5.00 11.02 9.57
N LEU A 179 5.98 11.03 8.68
CA LEU A 179 7.39 10.83 9.04
C LEU A 179 8.03 12.14 9.50
N THR A 180 8.69 12.10 10.66
CA THR A 180 9.43 13.25 11.20
C THR A 180 10.84 13.37 10.63
N LYS A 181 11.42 12.24 10.17
CA LYS A 181 12.70 12.16 9.47
C LYS A 181 12.80 10.82 8.73
N PRO A 182 13.74 10.69 7.77
CA PRO A 182 13.95 9.44 7.05
C PRO A 182 14.21 8.25 7.99
N PRO A 183 13.57 7.09 7.77
CA PRO A 183 13.88 5.87 8.48
C PRO A 183 15.34 5.47 8.28
N SER A 184 15.95 4.91 9.32
CA SER A 184 17.29 4.35 9.24
C SER A 184 17.22 2.84 9.04
N LYS A 185 18.08 2.30 8.17
CA LYS A 185 18.21 0.87 7.90
C LYS A 185 19.63 0.44 8.26
N SER A 186 19.79 -0.67 8.97
CA SER A 186 21.10 -1.26 9.22
C SER A 186 21.06 -2.77 9.08
N VAL A 187 22.15 -3.33 8.58
CA VAL A 187 22.33 -4.78 8.39
C VAL A 187 23.56 -5.22 9.17
N LYS A 188 23.39 -6.25 10.00
CA LYS A 188 24.46 -6.88 10.78
C LYS A 188 24.49 -8.36 10.46
N LEU A 189 25.66 -8.97 10.34
CA LEU A 189 25.76 -10.43 10.25
C LEU A 189 25.79 -11.02 11.66
N ILE A 190 24.77 -11.81 12.01
CA ILE A 190 24.70 -12.56 13.26
C ILE A 190 24.70 -14.05 12.90
N ASN A 191 25.75 -14.78 13.30
CA ASN A 191 25.92 -16.22 12.98
C ASN A 191 25.82 -16.53 11.48
N ASN A 192 26.40 -15.68 10.63
CA ASN A 192 26.37 -15.80 9.16
C ASN A 192 24.98 -15.62 8.53
N SER A 193 24.02 -15.08 9.28
CA SER A 193 22.70 -14.67 8.80
C SER A 193 22.55 -13.14 8.88
N PRO A 194 21.98 -12.49 7.85
CA PRO A 194 21.70 -11.06 7.91
C PRO A 194 20.61 -10.78 8.96
N PHE A 195 20.92 -9.88 9.89
CA PHE A 195 20.01 -9.28 10.84
C PHE A 195 19.76 -7.84 10.41
N ILE A 196 18.50 -7.56 10.08
CA ILE A 196 18.06 -6.28 9.54
C ILE A 196 17.34 -5.52 10.63
N GLU A 197 17.70 -4.24 10.78
CA GLU A 197 17.10 -3.33 11.75
C GLU A 197 16.62 -2.09 11.02
N THR A 198 15.32 -1.78 11.14
CA THR A 198 14.70 -0.59 10.55
C THR A 198 14.12 0.27 11.67
N ASN A 199 14.56 1.52 11.78
CA ASN A 199 13.99 2.48 12.73
C ASN A 199 13.21 3.55 11.97
N SER A 200 11.91 3.64 12.24
CA SER A 200 10.99 4.64 11.69
C SER A 200 10.64 5.67 12.75
N TYR A 201 10.44 6.93 12.34
CA TYR A 201 10.22 8.05 13.26
C TYR A 201 8.92 8.74 12.93
N ILE A 202 7.83 8.24 13.51
CA ILE A 202 6.46 8.62 13.16
C ILE A 202 5.92 9.60 14.19
N THR A 203 5.23 10.65 13.72
CA THR A 203 4.34 11.46 14.57
C THR A 203 2.91 11.13 14.21
N ALA A 204 2.04 11.07 15.21
CA ALA A 204 0.62 10.75 15.05
C ALA A 204 -0.25 11.87 15.62
N ARG A 205 -1.35 12.18 14.93
CA ARG A 205 -2.41 13.07 15.40
C ARG A 205 -3.69 12.25 15.54
N VAL A 206 -4.31 12.32 16.72
CA VAL A 206 -5.61 11.68 16.96
C VAL A 206 -6.69 12.45 16.20
N MET A 207 -7.41 11.76 15.32
CA MET A 207 -8.42 12.35 14.43
C MET A 207 -9.84 12.25 14.99
N SER A 208 -10.10 11.30 15.88
CA SER A 208 -11.40 11.09 16.50
C SER A 208 -11.29 10.94 18.02
N LEU A 209 -12.19 11.62 18.74
CA LEU A 209 -12.38 11.48 20.17
C LEU A 209 -13.70 10.75 20.40
N SER A 210 -13.66 9.58 21.05
CA SER A 210 -14.85 8.96 21.63
C SER A 210 -14.95 9.30 23.12
N ASN A 211 -16.13 9.10 23.70
CA ASN A 211 -16.32 9.24 25.14
C ASN A 211 -15.34 8.28 25.87
N GLY A 212 -14.82 8.69 27.03
CA GLY A 212 -13.84 7.89 27.79
C GLY A 212 -12.37 8.18 27.47
N MET A 213 -12.08 8.78 26.31
CA MET A 213 -10.72 9.15 25.91
C MET A 213 -10.40 10.62 26.24
N ASP A 214 -9.86 10.85 27.43
CA ASP A 214 -9.34 12.17 27.81
C ASP A 214 -7.83 12.24 27.55
N PHE A 215 -7.44 12.68 26.37
CA PHE A 215 -6.03 12.87 25.99
C PHE A 215 -5.42 14.17 26.53
N THR A 216 -6.15 14.94 27.35
CA THR A 216 -5.52 16.00 28.15
C THR A 216 -4.72 15.41 29.32
N LYS A 217 -4.97 14.13 29.66
CA LYS A 217 -4.21 13.38 30.65
C LYS A 217 -2.99 12.72 30.01
N GLU A 218 -1.81 13.04 30.55
CA GLU A 218 -0.53 12.48 30.11
C GLU A 218 -0.53 10.95 30.13
N GLU A 219 -1.10 10.32 31.16
CA GLU A 219 -1.20 8.85 31.27
C GLU A 219 -1.91 8.19 30.07
N ASN A 220 -3.03 8.78 29.63
CA ASN A 220 -3.77 8.26 28.48
C ASN A 220 -2.98 8.46 27.18
N LEU A 221 -2.27 9.58 27.05
CA LEU A 221 -1.44 9.85 25.88
C LEU A 221 -0.28 8.84 25.79
N THR A 222 0.43 8.59 26.90
CA THR A 222 1.51 7.60 26.97
C THR A 222 1.00 6.20 26.64
N LYS A 223 -0.16 5.80 27.19
CA LYS A 223 -0.76 4.49 26.89
C LYS A 223 -1.09 4.33 25.41
N LEU A 224 -1.63 5.39 24.79
CA LEU A 224 -1.93 5.38 23.36
C LEU A 224 -0.65 5.32 22.52
N GLU A 225 0.38 6.07 22.89
CA GLU A 225 1.68 6.08 22.20
C GLU A 225 2.33 4.69 22.22
N GLU A 226 2.41 4.04 23.38
CA GLU A 226 2.95 2.67 23.50
C GLU A 226 2.15 1.67 22.66
N TYR A 227 0.82 1.75 22.70
CA TYR A 227 -0.04 0.85 21.94
C TYR A 227 0.09 1.07 20.43
N ALA A 228 0.08 2.32 19.97
CA ALA A 228 0.25 2.68 18.56
C ALA A 228 1.64 2.25 18.05
N ASN A 229 2.69 2.44 18.84
CA ASN A 229 4.04 1.98 18.49
C ASN A 229 4.07 0.46 18.27
N ASN A 230 3.54 -0.31 19.22
CA ASN A 230 3.49 -1.78 19.10
C ASN A 230 2.67 -2.25 17.90
N TYR A 231 1.54 -1.59 17.62
CA TYR A 231 0.70 -1.91 16.46
C TYR A 231 1.45 -1.68 15.14
N LEU A 232 2.07 -0.50 14.98
CA LEU A 232 2.80 -0.15 13.76
C LEU A 232 4.06 -1.01 13.59
N GLU A 233 4.80 -1.28 14.68
CA GLU A 233 5.96 -2.17 14.66
C GLU A 233 5.58 -3.59 14.22
N SER A 234 4.47 -4.12 14.76
CA SER A 234 3.94 -5.43 14.37
C SER A 234 3.49 -5.47 12.91
N SER A 235 2.86 -4.39 12.44
CA SER A 235 2.36 -4.27 11.06
C SER A 235 3.52 -4.20 10.06
N ILE A 236 4.52 -3.35 10.33
CA ILE A 236 5.74 -3.22 9.51
C ILE A 236 6.53 -4.53 9.50
N SER A 237 6.68 -5.18 10.66
CA SER A 237 7.37 -6.47 10.76
C SER A 237 6.67 -7.56 9.96
N SER A 238 5.33 -7.61 10.01
CA SER A 238 4.53 -8.56 9.23
C SER A 238 4.64 -8.31 7.73
N TYR A 239 4.60 -7.04 7.31
CA TYR A 239 4.83 -6.62 5.93
C TYR A 239 6.22 -7.04 5.41
N LEU A 240 7.29 -6.79 6.19
CA LEU A 240 8.65 -7.19 5.83
C LEU A 240 8.80 -8.72 5.79
N TYR A 241 8.15 -9.44 6.70
CA TYR A 241 8.14 -10.90 6.70
C TYR A 241 7.42 -11.44 5.45
N LYS A 242 6.25 -10.90 5.11
CA LYS A 242 5.47 -11.30 3.95
C LYS A 242 6.25 -11.10 2.65
N THR A 243 6.81 -9.92 2.44
CA THR A 243 7.61 -9.61 1.24
C THR A 243 8.88 -10.47 1.14
N SER A 244 9.59 -10.67 2.25
CA SER A 244 10.83 -11.46 2.26
C SER A 244 10.62 -12.97 2.20
N LYS A 245 9.62 -13.54 2.90
CA LYS A 245 9.47 -15.00 3.07
C LYS A 245 8.37 -15.61 2.22
N GLU A 246 7.27 -14.90 2.02
CA GLU A 246 6.16 -15.40 1.22
C GLU A 246 6.37 -15.05 -0.25
N PHE A 247 6.72 -13.79 -0.54
CA PHE A 247 6.91 -13.32 -1.92
C PHE A 247 8.33 -13.54 -2.45
N ASN A 248 9.31 -13.73 -1.56
CA ASN A 248 10.74 -13.77 -1.91
C ASN A 248 11.15 -12.56 -2.77
N SER A 249 10.67 -11.37 -2.41
CA SER A 249 10.84 -10.15 -3.21
C SER A 249 11.23 -8.97 -2.33
N ASP A 250 12.43 -8.43 -2.57
CA ASP A 250 12.87 -7.19 -1.92
C ASP A 250 12.40 -5.96 -2.68
N ILE A 251 11.31 -5.36 -2.23
CA ILE A 251 10.79 -4.09 -2.78
C ILE A 251 11.22 -2.87 -1.95
N VAL A 252 12.09 -3.03 -0.95
CA VAL A 252 12.48 -1.97 0.01
C VAL A 252 13.99 -1.74 0.12
N ARG A 253 14.82 -2.51 -0.60
CA ARG A 253 16.29 -2.43 -0.64
C ARG A 253 16.94 -2.70 0.71
N ILE A 254 16.67 -3.87 1.28
CA ILE A 254 17.15 -4.25 2.60
C ILE A 254 17.78 -5.65 2.65
N TRP A 255 17.57 -6.56 1.67
CA TRP A 255 18.16 -7.91 1.71
C TRP A 255 18.61 -8.49 0.36
#